data_AF-A0A9D4W6I2-F1
#
_entry.id   AF-A0A9D4W6I2-F1
#
_cell.length_a   1.000
_cell.length_b   1.000
_cell.length_c   1.000
_cell.angle_alpha   90.00
_cell.angle_beta   90.00
_cell.angle_gamma   90.00
#
_symmetry.space_group_name_H-M   'P 1'
#
loop_
_entity.id
_entity.type
_entity.pdbx_description
1 polymer ?
#
loop_
_entity_poly.entity_id
_entity_poly.type
_entity_poly.pdbx_seq_one_letter_code
_entity_poly.pdbx_strand_id
1 'polypeptide(L)'
;MHRKKHKLKTYNKLLQPSIILLQLLQRTYKKPSSQHVTKKTFLKLSIFTATMSSSSSTLFIALQCFQCSTMQVKQKKKSSHKWNCTVCNEKQLVRKVFAHGYKVKDVRTFVQTFNMSRKSLEDDQQWLLAGTLTP
;
A
#
# COMPACT_ATOMS: atom_id res chain seq x y z
N MET A 1 38.09 27.29 11.95
CA MET A 1 37.34 26.36 11.05
C MET A 1 37.45 24.93 11.56
N HIS A 2 36.49 24.42 12.34
CA HIS A 2 36.49 23.03 12.81
C HIS A 2 35.12 22.40 12.57
N ARG A 3 34.98 21.64 11.48
CA ARG A 3 33.81 20.80 11.21
C ARG A 3 33.95 19.47 11.95
N LYS A 4 33.18 19.28 13.02
CA LYS A 4 32.96 17.97 13.65
C LYS A 4 32.15 17.10 12.69
N LYS A 5 32.76 16.04 12.15
CA LYS A 5 32.06 14.95 11.44
C LYS A 5 31.37 14.07 12.48
N HIS A 6 30.05 14.13 12.56
CA HIS A 6 29.27 13.16 13.35
C HIS A 6 29.15 11.84 12.58
N LYS A 7 29.55 10.77 13.25
CA LYS A 7 29.53 9.37 12.82
C LYS A 7 28.09 8.91 12.51
N LEU A 8 27.86 8.40 11.29
CA LEU A 8 26.77 7.45 11.05
C LEU A 8 27.09 6.18 11.86
N LYS A 9 26.27 5.87 12.87
CA LYS A 9 26.24 4.54 13.47
C LYS A 9 25.24 3.69 12.70
N THR A 10 25.80 2.84 11.88
CA THR A 10 25.23 1.60 11.36
C THR A 10 24.61 0.79 12.50
N TYR A 11 23.32 0.49 12.42
CA TYR A 11 22.72 -0.61 13.16
C TYR A 11 21.92 -1.46 12.19
N ASN A 12 22.53 -2.57 11.80
CA ASN A 12 21.91 -3.66 11.07
C ASN A 12 22.45 -4.95 11.68
N LYS A 13 21.74 -5.51 12.66
CA LYS A 13 21.76 -6.93 13.01
C LYS A 13 20.73 -7.21 14.10
N LEU A 14 20.08 -8.36 13.96
CA LEU A 14 19.19 -9.03 14.91
C LEU A 14 17.71 -8.62 14.85
N LEU A 15 16.99 -9.21 13.89
CA LEU A 15 15.84 -10.06 14.21
C LEU A 15 15.47 -10.91 12.98
N GLN A 16 15.98 -12.14 12.97
CA GLN A 16 15.32 -13.27 12.32
C GLN A 16 14.67 -14.07 13.44
N PRO A 17 13.39 -14.46 13.28
CA PRO A 17 13.10 -15.87 13.50
C PRO A 17 12.28 -16.49 12.35
N SER A 18 12.87 -17.58 11.84
CA SER A 18 12.26 -18.86 11.42
C SER A 18 11.09 -18.88 10.41
N ILE A 19 11.46 -19.24 9.18
CA ILE A 19 10.64 -19.53 7.99
C ILE A 19 9.70 -20.77 8.13
N ILE A 20 9.64 -21.43 9.30
CA ILE A 20 9.03 -22.77 9.43
C ILE A 20 7.51 -22.75 9.75
N LEU A 21 6.91 -21.62 10.14
CA LEU A 21 5.49 -21.60 10.54
C LEU A 21 4.46 -21.36 9.40
N LEU A 22 4.89 -21.08 8.17
CA LEU A 22 3.97 -20.73 7.07
C LEU A 22 3.55 -21.90 6.16
N GLN A 23 4.06 -23.11 6.38
CA GLN A 23 3.74 -24.27 5.53
C GLN A 23 2.53 -25.11 6.00
N LEU A 24 1.89 -24.80 7.13
CA LEU A 24 0.76 -25.59 7.66
C LEU A 24 -0.63 -24.94 7.50
N LEU A 25 -0.76 -23.75 6.92
CA LEU A 25 -2.07 -23.10 6.65
C LEU A 25 -2.50 -23.10 5.17
N GLN A 26 -2.01 -24.04 4.36
CA GLN A 26 -2.44 -24.24 2.96
C GLN A 26 -3.45 -25.38 2.75
N ARG A 27 -4.05 -25.96 3.81
CA ARG A 27 -4.81 -27.23 3.72
C ARG A 27 -6.34 -27.15 3.63
N THR A 28 -6.99 -25.98 3.57
CA THR A 28 -8.48 -25.93 3.54
C THR A 28 -9.11 -24.99 2.50
N TYR A 29 -8.37 -24.51 1.50
CA TYR A 29 -9.02 -23.86 0.35
C TYR A 29 -9.55 -24.92 -0.64
N LYS A 30 -10.76 -25.39 -0.31
CA LYS A 30 -11.60 -26.29 -1.09
C LYS A 30 -12.06 -25.60 -2.37
N LYS A 31 -11.59 -26.11 -3.51
CA LYS A 31 -11.92 -25.66 -4.88
C LYS A 31 -13.26 -26.29 -5.31
N PRO A 32 -14.30 -25.53 -5.71
CA PRO A 32 -15.51 -26.12 -6.28
C PRO A 32 -15.33 -26.43 -7.77
N SER A 33 -16.14 -27.39 -8.17
CA SER A 33 -16.02 -28.31 -9.29
C SER A 33 -16.48 -27.79 -10.66
N SER A 34 -15.78 -28.32 -11.66
CA SER A 34 -16.11 -28.47 -13.07
C SER A 34 -17.60 -28.64 -13.40
N GLN A 35 -18.08 -27.94 -14.43
CA GLN A 35 -19.14 -28.45 -15.30
C GLN A 35 -18.69 -28.42 -16.76
N HIS A 36 -18.76 -29.61 -17.35
CA HIS A 36 -18.57 -29.98 -18.74
C HIS A 36 -19.51 -29.22 -19.67
N VAL A 37 -19.00 -28.65 -20.77
CA VAL A 37 -19.71 -28.64 -22.07
C VAL A 37 -18.72 -28.93 -23.20
N THR A 38 -19.20 -29.73 -24.12
CA THR A 38 -18.53 -30.56 -25.13
C THR A 38 -17.69 -29.85 -26.18
N LYS A 39 -16.60 -30.51 -26.57
CA LYS A 39 -15.82 -30.25 -27.78
C LYS A 39 -16.69 -30.43 -29.02
N LYS A 40 -16.78 -29.40 -29.87
CA LYS A 40 -17.02 -29.55 -31.31
C LYS A 40 -15.97 -28.79 -32.07
N THR A 41 -15.15 -29.58 -32.74
CA THR A 41 -14.20 -29.27 -33.81
C THR A 41 -14.84 -28.36 -34.85
N PHE A 42 -14.13 -27.34 -35.33
CA PHE A 42 -13.99 -27.06 -36.75
C PHE A 42 -12.82 -26.09 -36.94
N LEU A 43 -11.78 -26.57 -37.63
CA LEU A 43 -10.71 -25.74 -38.15
C LEU A 43 -11.35 -24.69 -39.08
N LYS A 44 -11.10 -23.41 -38.81
CA LYS A 44 -11.14 -22.37 -39.83
C LYS A 44 -9.94 -21.45 -39.60
N LEU A 45 -8.98 -21.56 -40.50
CA LEU A 45 -7.82 -20.70 -40.58
C LEU A 45 -8.32 -19.29 -40.97
N SER A 46 -8.28 -18.37 -40.01
CA SER A 46 -8.46 -16.95 -40.25
C SER A 46 -7.62 -16.20 -39.23
N ILE A 47 -6.71 -15.37 -39.73
CA ILE A 47 -5.85 -14.47 -38.98
C ILE A 47 -6.77 -13.53 -38.19
N PHE A 48 -7.04 -13.86 -36.93
CA PHE A 48 -7.66 -12.95 -35.97
C PHE A 48 -6.60 -12.62 -34.93
N THR A 49 -6.12 -11.38 -35.00
CA THR A 49 -5.36 -10.74 -33.93
C THR A 49 -6.14 -10.92 -32.63
N ALA A 50 -5.60 -11.74 -31.72
CA ALA A 50 -6.14 -11.87 -30.38
C ALA A 50 -5.96 -10.53 -29.67
N THR A 51 -6.97 -9.65 -29.75
CA THR A 51 -7.17 -8.57 -28.80
C THR A 51 -7.45 -9.23 -27.46
N MET A 52 -6.38 -9.52 -26.71
CA MET A 52 -6.46 -9.89 -25.31
C MET A 52 -7.13 -8.70 -24.59
N SER A 53 -8.44 -8.78 -24.39
CA SER A 53 -9.21 -7.89 -23.54
C SER A 53 -8.80 -8.16 -22.09
N SER A 54 -7.64 -7.63 -21.69
CA SER A 54 -7.24 -7.65 -20.30
C SER A 54 -8.20 -6.76 -19.52
N SER A 55 -9.17 -7.36 -18.83
CA SER A 55 -10.01 -6.69 -17.84
C SER A 55 -9.12 -6.24 -16.68
N SER A 56 -8.49 -5.07 -16.84
CA SER A 56 -7.55 -4.52 -15.87
C SER A 56 -8.31 -4.08 -14.62
N SER A 57 -8.42 -4.99 -13.65
CA SER A 57 -8.98 -4.68 -12.34
C SER A 57 -8.16 -3.56 -11.69
N THR A 58 -8.82 -2.45 -11.35
CA THR A 58 -8.16 -1.29 -10.78
C THR A 58 -7.77 -1.57 -9.33
N LEU A 59 -6.46 -1.57 -9.05
CA LEU A 59 -5.93 -1.75 -7.70
C LEU A 59 -5.68 -0.38 -7.06
N PHE A 60 -6.22 -0.16 -5.87
CA PHE A 60 -5.98 1.02 -5.05
C PHE A 60 -4.97 0.70 -3.95
N ILE A 61 -4.13 1.67 -3.61
CA ILE A 61 -3.08 1.56 -2.59
C ILE A 61 -3.12 2.76 -1.64
N ALA A 62 -2.80 2.54 -0.37
CA ALA A 62 -2.60 3.57 0.64
C ALA A 62 -1.10 3.87 0.81
N LEU A 63 -0.74 5.15 0.70
CA LEU A 63 0.63 5.65 0.76
C LEU A 63 0.74 6.78 1.78
N GLN A 64 1.85 6.80 2.53
CA GLN A 64 2.18 7.86 3.46
C GLN A 64 3.04 8.92 2.76
N CYS A 65 2.66 10.18 2.84
CA CYS A 65 3.48 11.29 2.35
C CYS A 65 4.79 11.41 3.15
N PHE A 66 5.94 11.55 2.50
CA PHE A 66 7.20 11.72 3.25
C PHE A 66 7.31 13.06 3.98
N GLN A 67 6.65 14.11 3.46
CA GLN A 67 6.74 15.47 3.98
C GLN A 67 5.74 15.76 5.11
N CYS A 68 4.44 15.73 4.81
CA CYS A 68 3.38 16.02 5.79
C CYS A 68 2.83 14.77 6.50
N SER A 69 3.44 13.60 6.30
CA SER A 69 3.00 12.31 6.85
C SER A 69 1.59 11.85 6.45
N THR A 70 0.75 12.65 5.79
CA THR A 70 -0.66 12.32 5.48
C THR A 70 -0.80 11.06 4.64
N MET A 71 -1.66 10.13 5.10
CA MET A 71 -1.98 8.91 4.37
C MET A 71 -2.98 9.23 3.25
N GLN A 72 -2.77 8.69 2.06
CA GLN A 72 -3.59 8.94 0.87
C GLN A 72 -3.86 7.69 0.06
N VAL A 73 -5.07 7.60 -0.49
CA VAL A 73 -5.45 6.58 -1.46
C VAL A 73 -4.98 7.02 -2.84
N LYS A 74 -4.30 6.12 -3.57
CA LYS A 74 -3.93 6.30 -4.98
C LYS A 74 -4.27 5.05 -5.77
N GLN A 75 -4.62 5.23 -7.04
CA GLN A 75 -4.71 4.12 -7.98
C GLN A 75 -3.30 3.66 -8.36
N LYS A 76 -3.03 2.36 -8.25
CA LYS A 76 -1.75 1.77 -8.65
C LYS A 76 -1.68 1.75 -10.18
N LYS A 77 -0.71 2.49 -10.72
CA LYS A 77 -0.36 2.46 -12.14
C LYS A 77 0.66 1.34 -12.38
N LYS A 78 0.57 0.66 -13.53
CA LYS A 78 1.50 -0.43 -13.88
C LYS A 78 2.91 0.07 -14.16
N SER A 79 3.03 1.23 -14.83
CA SER A 79 4.29 1.78 -15.33
C SER A 79 4.88 2.92 -14.48
N SER A 80 4.12 3.48 -13.53
CA SER A 80 4.57 4.61 -12.73
C SER A 80 4.43 4.33 -11.24
N HIS A 81 5.53 4.56 -10.54
CA HIS A 81 5.62 4.55 -9.09
C HIS A 81 5.74 5.99 -8.53
N LYS A 82 5.47 7.02 -9.34
CA LYS A 82 5.49 8.43 -8.94
C LYS A 82 4.09 8.89 -8.55
N TRP A 83 3.99 9.72 -7.51
CA TRP A 83 2.74 10.33 -7.05
C TRP A 83 2.97 11.68 -6.38
N ASN A 84 1.91 12.51 -6.35
CA ASN A 84 1.92 13.80 -5.68
C ASN A 84 0.99 13.75 -4.46
N CYS A 85 1.46 14.29 -3.35
CA CYS A 85 0.63 14.50 -2.16
C CYS A 85 -0.41 15.58 -2.43
N THR A 86 -1.70 15.34 -2.19
CA THR A 86 -2.74 16.35 -2.40
C THR A 86 -2.79 17.43 -1.32
N VAL A 87 -2.08 17.24 -0.21
CA VAL A 87 -2.06 18.19 0.92
C VAL A 87 -0.90 19.17 0.78
N CYS A 88 0.33 18.65 0.67
CA CYS A 88 1.54 19.49 0.59
C CYS A 88 2.11 19.59 -0.82
N ASN A 89 1.46 19.00 -1.83
CA ASN A 89 1.85 19.02 -3.24
C ASN A 89 3.21 18.39 -3.60
N GLU A 90 3.91 17.81 -2.63
CA GLU A 90 5.23 17.21 -2.86
C GLU A 90 5.18 16.01 -3.81
N LYS A 91 6.10 16.03 -4.78
CA LYS A 91 6.33 14.96 -5.76
C LYS A 91 7.20 13.87 -5.14
N GLN A 92 6.75 12.63 -5.22
CA GLN A 92 7.38 11.54 -4.48
C GLN A 92 7.23 10.18 -5.16
N LEU A 93 8.08 9.25 -4.74
CA LEU A 93 8.02 7.87 -5.16
C LEU A 93 7.17 7.05 -4.17
N VAL A 94 6.62 5.94 -4.64
CA VAL A 94 6.04 4.91 -3.78
C VAL A 94 7.17 4.27 -2.99
N ARG A 95 7.21 4.50 -1.67
CA ARG A 95 8.22 3.92 -0.75
C ARG A 95 7.69 2.66 -0.05
N LYS A 96 6.50 2.76 0.54
CA LYS A 96 5.82 1.68 1.26
C LYS A 96 4.32 1.77 1.03
N VAL A 97 3.70 0.63 0.74
CA VAL A 97 2.25 0.47 0.65
C VAL A 97 1.75 -0.07 1.98
N PHE A 98 0.83 0.65 2.63
CA PHE A 98 0.31 0.28 3.95
C PHE A 98 -0.99 -0.52 3.89
N ALA A 99 -1.80 -0.29 2.85
CA ALA A 99 -3.00 -1.05 2.56
C ALA A 99 -3.23 -1.07 1.04
N HIS A 100 -3.95 -2.07 0.54
CA HIS A 100 -4.35 -2.13 -0.87
C HIS A 100 -5.65 -2.91 -1.04
N GLY A 101 -6.36 -2.67 -2.15
CA GLY A 101 -7.60 -3.37 -2.45
C GLY A 101 -8.19 -3.01 -3.81
N TYR A 102 -9.04 -3.89 -4.34
CA TYR A 102 -9.78 -3.64 -5.58
C TYR A 102 -11.00 -2.73 -5.38
N LYS A 103 -11.46 -2.58 -4.13
CA LYS A 103 -12.53 -1.65 -3.76
C LYS A 103 -11.94 -0.41 -3.09
N VAL A 104 -12.26 0.77 -3.59
CA VAL A 104 -11.72 2.03 -3.05
C VAL A 104 -12.19 2.30 -1.62
N LYS A 105 -13.40 1.82 -1.26
CA LYS A 105 -14.02 2.00 0.06
C LYS A 105 -13.17 1.44 1.19
N ASP A 106 -12.62 0.24 0.99
CA ASP A 106 -11.85 -0.47 2.00
C ASP A 106 -10.54 0.28 2.29
N VAL A 107 -9.87 0.74 1.24
CA VAL A 107 -8.63 1.53 1.36
C VAL A 107 -8.91 2.91 1.96
N ARG A 108 -10.02 3.57 1.58
CA ARG A 108 -10.42 4.86 2.17
C ARG A 108 -10.65 4.75 3.67
N THR A 109 -11.33 3.70 4.11
CA THR A 109 -11.60 3.46 5.54
C THR A 109 -10.29 3.38 6.33
N PHE A 110 -9.32 2.60 5.85
CA PHE A 110 -7.98 2.54 6.43
C PHE A 110 -7.30 3.91 6.52
N VAL A 111 -7.33 4.69 5.42
CA VAL A 111 -6.71 6.02 5.37
C VAL A 111 -7.35 6.98 6.36
N GLN A 112 -8.68 6.96 6.48
CA GLN A 112 -9.42 7.80 7.43
C GLN A 112 -9.04 7.46 8.86
N THR A 113 -9.11 6.18 9.26
CA THR A 113 -8.72 5.75 10.60
C THR A 113 -7.30 6.19 10.95
N PHE A 114 -6.34 6.01 10.03
CA PHE A 114 -4.94 6.39 10.26
C PHE A 114 -4.75 7.91 10.41
N ASN A 115 -5.43 8.72 9.59
CA ASN A 115 -5.28 10.17 9.66
C ASN A 115 -6.00 10.74 10.91
N MET A 116 -7.14 10.18 11.31
CA MET A 116 -7.84 10.56 12.53
C MET A 116 -7.02 10.24 13.79
N SER A 117 -6.39 9.06 13.85
CA SER A 117 -5.54 8.67 14.98
C SER A 117 -4.30 9.54 15.12
N ARG A 118 -3.83 10.18 14.04
CA ARG A 118 -2.74 11.15 14.13
C ARG A 118 -3.22 12.47 14.73
N LYS A 119 -4.36 12.97 14.23
CA LYS A 119 -4.89 14.24 14.70
C LYS A 119 -5.15 14.21 16.21
N SER A 120 -5.68 13.12 16.74
CA SER A 120 -5.88 12.98 18.20
C SER A 120 -4.57 13.11 18.99
N LEU A 121 -3.46 12.53 18.51
CA LEU A 121 -2.16 12.64 19.17
C LEU A 121 -1.60 14.08 19.13
N GLU A 122 -1.80 14.78 18.02
CA GLU A 122 -1.39 16.18 17.87
C GLU A 122 -2.20 17.09 18.82
N ASP A 123 -3.52 16.88 18.90
CA ASP A 123 -4.42 17.63 19.77
C ASP A 123 -4.12 17.37 21.27
N ASP A 124 -3.87 16.11 21.66
CA ASP A 124 -3.51 15.74 23.04
C ASP A 124 -2.17 16.36 23.46
N GLN A 125 -1.18 16.36 22.56
CA GLN A 125 0.13 16.96 22.84
C GLN A 125 0.06 18.49 22.95
N GLN A 126 -0.79 19.13 22.14
CA GLN A 126 -1.05 20.57 22.23
C GLN A 126 -1.70 20.95 23.58
N TRP A 127 -2.65 20.15 24.06
CA TRP A 127 -3.30 20.36 25.36
C TRP A 127 -2.30 20.27 26.53
N LEU A 128 -1.41 19.27 26.51
CA LEU A 128 -0.39 19.10 27.55
C LEU A 128 0.61 20.26 27.62
N LEU A 129 0.92 20.90 26.49
CA LEU A 129 1.84 22.05 26.44
C LEU A 129 1.18 23.38 26.83
N ALA A 130 -0.14 23.51 26.61
CA ALA A 130 -0.90 24.69 27.01
C ALA A 130 -1.07 24.81 28.55
N GLY A 131 -0.97 23.69 29.28
CA GLY A 131 -1.08 23.66 30.74
C GLY A 131 0.17 24.08 31.52
N THR A 132 1.32 24.31 30.85
CA THR A 132 2.59 24.68 31.50
C THR A 132 2.94 26.17 31.45
N LEU A 133 2.06 27.01 30.91
CA LEU A 133 2.24 28.46 30.87
C LEU A 133 1.06 29.16 31.58
N THR A 134 1.12 29.23 32.89
CA THR A 134 0.39 30.24 33.68
C THR A 134 1.40 30.93 34.62
N PRO A 135 1.37 32.28 34.71
CA PRO A 135 2.38 33.09 35.40
C PRO A 135 2.44 32.87 36.92
#